data_AF-A0A8J2VKH4-F1
#
_entry.id   AF-A0A8J2VKH4-F1
#
_cell.length_a   1.000
_cell.length_b   1.000
_cell.length_c   1.000
_cell.angle_alpha   90.00
_cell.angle_beta   90.00
_cell.angle_gamma   90.00
#
_symmetry.space_group_name_H-M   'P 1'
#
loop_
_entity.id
_entity.type
_entity.pdbx_description
1 polymer ?
#
loop_
_entity_poly.entity_id
_entity_poly.type
_entity_poly.pdbx_seq_one_letter_code
_entity_poly.pdbx_strand_id
1 'polypeptide(L)'
;MKSIKFKIICVSLLLLVVPSLIVAITSYIEVKHQADHIGTTLLILMICLVIVGIVITYFFARHLARPLKQMIASVDQIASGNLESTVTELKTKDEVGRLSKGFNQITHQLQTLIEKIEKSIQDIDIASENLNVVSKETTSSGEEINHAVTDISKGAMQQAADSEKTLDFNNTLSKQIDTVNDQNKQILASTEHVLHSNEKGMESIHVLKEKSMQTYQAVEGIGQVIVNLVQKVDDIEGIITLINDISEQTNLLALNASIEAARAGEQGKGFAVVAGEIKQLAEQTSTATKRVSETLQGIRSETVVVNDEMSKSTHFIEDQNQAVLETETIFKDIDQMVKHIVDAITTVNKGMDQLVESKNDLTTSIENIAAVSEETAASTEEVTASVTEQQYAIQVIANSADMLKEAITNLKEEINKFKK
;
A
#
# COMPACT_ATOMS: atom_id res chain seq x y z
N MET A 1 55.66 85.41 -6.42
CA MET A 1 55.86 83.96 -6.66
C MET A 1 57.00 83.84 -7.65
N LYS A 2 58.17 83.36 -7.23
CA LYS A 2 59.37 83.39 -8.08
C LYS A 2 59.72 81.96 -8.46
N SER A 3 59.54 81.62 -9.73
CA SER A 3 59.88 80.31 -10.29
C SER A 3 61.34 79.96 -9.99
N ILE A 4 61.69 78.68 -9.97
CA ILE A 4 63.09 78.23 -10.00
C ILE A 4 63.83 78.95 -11.12
N LYS A 5 63.19 79.11 -12.29
CA LYS A 5 63.72 79.95 -13.39
C LYS A 5 64.01 81.37 -12.92
N PHE A 6 63.11 82.04 -12.19
CA PHE A 6 63.35 83.38 -11.67
C PHE A 6 64.48 83.42 -10.62
N LYS A 7 64.60 82.41 -9.74
CA LYS A 7 65.70 82.33 -8.75
C LYS A 7 67.05 82.10 -9.45
N ILE A 8 67.09 81.19 -10.43
CA ILE A 8 68.26 80.93 -11.28
C ILE A 8 68.60 82.19 -12.10
N ILE A 9 67.60 82.84 -12.70
CA ILE A 9 67.78 84.09 -13.45
C ILE A 9 68.32 85.17 -12.53
N CYS A 10 67.76 85.40 -11.34
CA CYS A 10 68.29 86.38 -10.39
C CYS A 10 69.72 86.06 -9.93
N VAL A 11 70.05 84.80 -9.67
CA VAL A 11 71.41 84.38 -9.31
C VAL A 11 72.37 84.55 -10.48
N SER A 12 71.97 84.17 -11.69
CA SER A 12 72.76 84.36 -12.91
C SER A 12 72.93 85.84 -13.27
N LEU A 13 71.90 86.68 -13.06
CA LEU A 13 71.97 88.12 -13.20
C LEU A 13 72.89 88.70 -12.14
N LEU A 14 72.83 88.24 -10.87
CA LEU A 14 73.76 88.70 -9.84
C LEU A 14 75.21 88.31 -10.19
N LEU A 15 75.44 87.08 -10.68
CA LEU A 15 76.75 86.60 -11.09
C LEU A 15 77.28 87.26 -12.37
N LEU A 16 76.43 87.78 -13.27
CA LEU A 16 76.84 88.49 -14.48
C LEU A 16 76.95 90.00 -14.28
N VAL A 17 75.97 90.59 -13.59
CA VAL A 17 75.85 92.04 -13.41
C VAL A 17 76.82 92.53 -12.34
N VAL A 18 77.04 91.80 -11.25
CA VAL A 18 77.93 92.27 -10.18
C VAL A 18 79.39 92.36 -10.66
N PRO A 19 79.98 91.36 -11.34
CA PRO A 19 81.32 91.48 -11.89
C PRO A 19 81.44 92.54 -12.98
N SER A 20 80.43 92.68 -13.85
CA SER A 20 80.47 93.69 -14.92
C SER A 20 80.32 95.11 -14.38
N LEU A 21 79.48 95.35 -13.36
CA LEU A 21 79.42 96.63 -12.65
C LEU A 21 80.76 96.94 -11.96
N ILE A 22 81.39 95.92 -11.38
CA ILE A 22 82.71 96.02 -10.74
C ILE A 22 83.81 96.36 -11.75
N VAL A 23 83.83 95.71 -12.92
CA VAL A 23 84.76 96.03 -14.01
C VAL A 23 84.54 97.46 -14.53
N ALA A 24 83.29 97.90 -14.66
CA ALA A 24 82.96 99.26 -15.04
C ALA A 24 83.42 100.30 -13.98
N ILE A 25 83.24 100.00 -12.70
CA ILE A 25 83.68 100.86 -11.58
C ILE A 25 85.22 100.91 -11.50
N THR A 26 85.91 99.79 -11.72
CA THR A 26 87.38 99.73 -11.74
C THR A 26 87.98 100.49 -12.92
N SER A 27 87.41 100.34 -14.13
CA SER A 27 87.80 101.14 -15.30
C SER A 27 87.58 102.65 -15.08
N TYR A 28 86.51 103.05 -14.37
CA TYR A 28 86.28 104.44 -14.01
C TYR A 28 87.29 104.98 -12.98
N ILE A 29 87.75 104.15 -12.05
CA ILE A 29 88.76 104.51 -11.03
C ILE A 29 90.17 104.61 -11.64
N GLU A 30 90.50 103.73 -12.61
CA GLU A 30 91.80 103.68 -13.30
C GLU A 30 92.09 104.97 -14.12
N VAL A 31 91.04 105.66 -14.58
CA VAL A 31 91.14 106.92 -15.35
C VAL A 31 91.44 108.14 -14.45
N LYS A 32 91.35 108.04 -13.11
CA LYS A 32 91.33 109.24 -12.24
C LYS A 32 92.38 109.34 -11.12
N HIS A 33 93.22 108.33 -10.82
CA HIS A 33 94.16 108.40 -9.68
C HIS A 33 95.49 107.59 -9.78
N GLN A 34 96.53 108.07 -9.06
CA GLN A 34 97.88 107.50 -8.89
C GLN A 34 97.93 106.03 -8.41
N ALA A 35 98.95 105.29 -8.88
CA ALA A 35 99.04 103.83 -8.96
C ALA A 35 99.22 103.00 -7.65
N ASP A 36 99.25 103.59 -6.46
CA ASP A 36 99.66 102.85 -5.23
C ASP A 36 98.51 102.25 -4.38
N HIS A 37 97.23 102.54 -4.67
CA HIS A 37 96.07 102.00 -3.91
C HIS A 37 95.12 101.12 -4.73
N ILE A 38 95.46 100.84 -5.99
CA ILE A 38 94.64 100.02 -6.90
C ILE A 38 94.69 98.54 -6.50
N GLY A 39 95.84 98.03 -6.03
CA GLY A 39 95.99 96.62 -5.62
C GLY A 39 95.16 96.22 -4.39
N THR A 40 95.09 97.08 -3.37
CA THR A 40 94.35 96.79 -2.12
C THR A 40 92.84 96.89 -2.29
N THR A 41 92.36 97.84 -3.10
CA THR A 41 90.94 97.96 -3.45
C THR A 41 90.46 96.79 -4.31
N LEU A 42 91.27 96.30 -5.25
CA LEU A 42 91.00 95.08 -6.02
C LEU A 42 90.90 93.83 -5.13
N LEU A 43 91.79 93.69 -4.14
CA LEU A 43 91.80 92.54 -3.23
C LEU A 43 90.54 92.49 -2.34
N ILE A 44 90.12 93.63 -1.78
CA ILE A 44 88.89 93.72 -0.96
C ILE A 44 87.65 93.40 -1.80
N LEU A 45 87.61 93.89 -3.03
CA LEU A 45 86.49 93.66 -3.94
C LEU A 45 86.40 92.19 -4.36
N MET A 46 87.54 91.54 -4.62
CA MET A 46 87.63 90.11 -4.90
C MET A 46 87.12 89.29 -3.71
N ILE A 47 87.52 89.64 -2.49
CA ILE A 47 87.05 88.97 -1.26
C ILE A 47 85.53 89.14 -1.09
N CYS A 48 85.00 90.35 -1.32
CA CYS A 48 83.55 90.59 -1.31
C CYS A 48 82.81 89.74 -2.36
N LEU A 49 83.35 89.61 -3.57
CA LEU A 49 82.78 88.78 -4.62
C LEU A 49 82.77 87.29 -4.24
N VAL A 50 83.86 86.81 -3.65
CA VAL A 50 83.96 85.43 -3.13
C VAL A 50 82.94 85.21 -2.01
N ILE A 51 82.81 86.14 -1.06
CA ILE A 51 81.83 86.05 0.03
C ILE A 51 80.40 86.02 -0.52
N VAL A 52 80.06 86.91 -1.46
CA VAL A 52 78.74 86.94 -2.10
C VAL A 52 78.48 85.64 -2.86
N GLY A 53 79.47 85.10 -3.58
CA GLY A 53 79.40 83.80 -4.23
C GLY A 53 79.13 82.65 -3.24
N ILE A 54 79.80 82.64 -2.09
CA ILE A 54 79.59 81.65 -1.03
C ILE A 54 78.17 81.77 -0.45
N VAL A 55 77.68 82.99 -0.17
CA VAL A 55 76.34 83.23 0.38
C VAL A 55 75.26 82.81 -0.61
N ILE A 56 75.40 83.14 -1.89
CA ILE A 56 74.47 82.73 -2.95
C ILE A 56 74.47 81.20 -3.10
N THR A 57 75.65 80.58 -3.16
CA THR A 57 75.80 79.12 -3.26
C THR A 57 75.19 78.42 -2.04
N TYR A 58 75.40 78.95 -0.84
CA TYR A 58 74.78 78.46 0.39
C TYR A 58 73.25 78.56 0.34
N PHE A 59 72.71 79.69 -0.12
CA PHE A 59 71.25 79.89 -0.23
C PHE A 59 70.64 78.98 -1.30
N PHE A 60 71.32 78.79 -2.44
CA PHE A 60 70.90 77.90 -3.52
C PHE A 60 70.96 76.42 -3.09
N ALA A 61 72.04 76.02 -2.41
CA ALA A 61 72.17 74.68 -1.83
C ALA A 61 71.09 74.40 -0.78
N ARG A 62 70.79 75.38 0.09
CA ARG A 62 69.78 75.23 1.15
C ARG A 62 68.35 75.26 0.63
N HIS A 63 68.07 76.04 -0.40
CA HIS A 63 66.70 76.31 -0.85
C HIS A 63 66.28 75.52 -2.11
N LEU A 64 67.22 74.92 -2.84
CA LEU A 64 66.95 74.05 -4.00
C LEU A 64 67.55 72.66 -3.86
N ALA A 65 68.86 72.55 -3.61
CA ALA A 65 69.55 71.26 -3.62
C ALA A 65 69.14 70.35 -2.45
N ARG A 66 68.99 70.89 -1.23
CA ARG A 66 68.59 70.11 -0.05
C ARG A 66 67.16 69.55 -0.16
N PRO A 67 66.12 70.33 -0.54
CA PRO A 67 64.78 69.79 -0.77
C PRO A 67 64.72 68.74 -1.90
N LEU A 68 65.46 68.93 -2.99
CA LEU A 68 65.54 67.93 -4.07
C LEU A 68 66.21 66.63 -3.60
N LYS A 69 67.30 66.71 -2.83
CA LYS A 69 67.96 65.53 -2.27
C LYS A 69 67.05 64.75 -1.31
N GLN A 70 66.24 65.45 -0.52
CA GLN A 70 65.22 64.82 0.33
C GLN A 70 64.14 64.13 -0.50
N MET A 71 63.70 64.76 -1.59
CA MET A 71 62.70 64.18 -2.49
C MET A 71 63.23 62.94 -3.21
N ILE A 72 64.49 62.95 -3.66
CA ILE A 72 65.16 61.78 -4.26
C ILE A 72 65.20 60.63 -3.25
N ALA A 73 65.59 60.89 -2.00
CA ALA A 73 65.60 59.87 -0.96
C ALA A 73 64.21 59.27 -0.69
N SER A 74 63.15 60.09 -0.69
CA SER A 74 61.77 59.58 -0.56
C SER A 74 61.32 58.79 -1.79
N VAL A 75 61.73 59.18 -2.99
CA VAL A 75 61.45 58.42 -4.22
C VAL A 75 62.17 57.08 -4.21
N ASP A 76 63.42 57.03 -3.75
CA ASP A 76 64.17 55.78 -3.60
C ASP A 76 63.51 54.84 -2.59
N GLN A 77 62.97 55.39 -1.48
CA GLN A 77 62.19 54.63 -0.51
C GLN A 77 60.88 54.08 -1.09
N ILE A 78 60.12 54.91 -1.80
CA ILE A 78 58.90 54.46 -2.51
C ILE A 78 59.24 53.40 -3.56
N ALA A 79 60.34 53.57 -4.30
CA ALA A 79 60.81 52.62 -5.32
C ALA A 79 61.29 51.30 -4.73
N SER A 80 61.80 51.29 -3.49
CA SER A 80 62.14 50.07 -2.75
C SER A 80 60.93 49.37 -2.11
N GLY A 81 59.72 49.92 -2.28
CA GLY A 81 58.49 49.38 -1.70
C GLY A 81 58.08 50.01 -0.36
N ASN A 82 58.78 51.03 0.13
CA ASN A 82 58.40 51.72 1.37
C ASN A 82 57.39 52.82 1.09
N LEU A 83 56.12 52.43 1.04
CA LEU A 83 55.03 53.38 0.86
C LEU A 83 54.66 54.13 2.14
N GLU A 84 55.17 53.77 3.32
CA GLU A 84 54.96 54.52 4.57
C GLU A 84 55.81 55.80 4.63
N SER A 85 56.87 55.87 3.84
CA SER A 85 57.70 57.06 3.70
C SER A 85 56.92 58.21 3.05
N THR A 86 56.64 59.26 3.82
CA THR A 86 56.03 60.48 3.29
C THR A 86 57.10 61.42 2.77
N VAL A 87 56.91 61.99 1.57
CA VAL A 87 57.72 63.13 1.15
C VAL A 87 57.37 64.27 2.09
N THR A 88 58.32 64.70 2.93
CA THR A 88 58.11 65.83 3.86
C THR A 88 57.46 66.99 3.10
N GLU A 89 56.27 67.43 3.52
CA GLU A 89 55.52 68.44 2.76
C GLU A 89 56.34 69.73 2.66
N LEU A 90 56.89 69.98 1.48
CA LEU A 90 57.65 71.18 1.23
C LEU A 90 56.67 72.34 1.07
N LYS A 91 56.56 73.19 2.11
CA LYS A 91 55.72 74.39 2.10
C LYS A 91 56.27 75.52 1.20
N THR A 92 57.15 75.20 0.25
CA THR A 92 57.64 76.17 -0.73
C THR A 92 56.57 76.38 -1.80
N LYS A 93 56.30 77.64 -2.16
CA LYS A 93 55.33 78.01 -3.22
C LYS A 93 55.96 77.97 -4.62
N ASP A 94 56.95 77.11 -4.84
CA ASP A 94 57.70 76.97 -6.10
C ASP A 94 57.52 75.59 -6.73
N GLU A 95 58.21 75.32 -7.84
CA GLU A 95 58.09 74.08 -8.60
C GLU A 95 58.50 72.85 -7.79
N VAL A 96 59.44 72.98 -6.83
CA VAL A 96 59.80 71.88 -5.92
C VAL A 96 58.64 71.53 -4.98
N GLY A 97 57.91 72.54 -4.48
CA GLY A 97 56.71 72.32 -3.68
C GLY A 97 55.58 71.68 -4.47
N ARG A 98 55.39 72.06 -5.75
CA ARG A 98 54.43 71.38 -6.66
C ARG A 98 54.82 69.92 -6.91
N LEU A 99 56.11 69.64 -7.09
CA LEU A 99 56.63 68.29 -7.32
C LEU A 99 56.44 67.41 -6.08
N SER A 100 56.76 67.92 -4.89
CA SER A 100 56.50 67.24 -3.60
C SER A 100 55.02 66.90 -3.41
N LYS A 101 54.10 67.83 -3.74
CA LYS A 101 52.65 67.57 -3.71
C LYS A 101 52.22 66.47 -4.69
N GLY A 102 52.73 66.51 -5.93
CA GLY A 102 52.44 65.49 -6.94
C GLY A 102 52.92 64.10 -6.53
N PHE A 103 54.14 63.99 -5.99
CA PHE A 103 54.66 62.72 -5.47
C PHE A 103 53.85 62.19 -4.30
N ASN A 104 53.51 63.04 -3.32
CA ASN A 104 52.66 62.63 -2.20
C ASN A 104 51.27 62.14 -2.67
N GLN A 105 50.69 62.76 -3.70
CA GLN A 105 49.44 62.30 -4.27
C GLN A 105 49.57 60.92 -4.93
N ILE A 106 50.69 60.64 -5.64
CA ILE A 106 50.97 59.32 -6.21
C ILE A 106 51.17 58.27 -5.10
N THR A 107 51.99 58.57 -4.09
CA THR A 107 52.19 57.69 -2.94
C THR A 107 50.88 57.35 -2.25
N HIS A 108 50.03 58.36 -2.02
CA HIS A 108 48.72 58.15 -1.42
C HIS A 108 47.80 57.29 -2.30
N GLN A 109 47.77 57.51 -3.61
CA GLN A 109 47.00 56.67 -4.54
C GLN A 109 47.51 55.23 -4.58
N LEU A 110 48.82 55.01 -4.50
CA LEU A 110 49.43 53.69 -4.41
C LEU A 110 49.08 53.00 -3.09
N GLN A 111 49.15 53.70 -1.95
CA GLN A 111 48.70 53.17 -0.65
C GLN A 111 47.24 52.71 -0.72
N THR A 112 46.34 53.56 -1.20
CA THR A 112 44.92 53.20 -1.34
C THR A 112 44.70 52.03 -2.31
N LEU A 113 45.49 51.93 -3.39
CA LEU A 113 45.43 50.80 -4.31
C LEU A 113 45.87 49.50 -3.61
N ILE A 114 46.99 49.54 -2.87
CA ILE A 114 47.48 48.39 -2.09
C ILE A 114 46.45 47.97 -1.05
N GLU A 115 45.88 48.89 -0.28
CA GLU A 115 44.81 48.62 0.69
C GLU A 115 43.59 47.93 0.03
N LYS A 116 43.17 48.39 -1.15
CA LYS A 116 42.07 47.77 -1.91
C LYS A 116 42.42 46.37 -2.42
N ILE A 117 43.66 46.16 -2.86
CA ILE A 117 44.13 44.84 -3.30
C ILE A 117 44.18 43.88 -2.11
N GLU A 118 44.68 44.32 -0.95
CA GLU A 118 44.70 43.50 0.27
C GLU A 118 43.30 43.08 0.72
N LYS A 119 42.34 44.01 0.68
CA LYS A 119 40.95 43.68 0.95
C LYS A 119 40.42 42.64 -0.05
N SER A 120 40.70 42.83 -1.34
CA SER A 120 40.28 41.89 -2.39
C SER A 120 40.90 40.50 -2.19
N ILE A 121 42.18 40.43 -1.80
CA ILE A 121 42.87 39.19 -1.45
C ILE A 121 42.16 38.47 -0.30
N GLN A 122 41.81 39.20 0.76
CA GLN A 122 41.11 38.63 1.90
C GLN A 122 39.71 38.11 1.53
N ASP A 123 38.97 38.88 0.73
CA ASP A 123 37.63 38.50 0.27
C ASP A 123 37.69 37.22 -0.60
N ILE A 124 38.69 37.12 -1.50
CA ILE A 124 38.89 35.94 -2.34
C ILE A 124 39.38 34.74 -1.52
N ASP A 125 40.24 34.91 -0.52
CA ASP A 125 40.73 33.81 0.34
C ASP A 125 39.59 33.16 1.14
N ILE A 126 38.70 34.00 1.68
CA ILE A 126 37.47 33.55 2.35
C ILE A 126 36.55 32.82 1.34
N ALA A 127 36.38 33.37 0.14
CA ALA A 127 35.55 32.75 -0.89
C ALA A 127 36.10 31.37 -1.33
N SER A 128 37.41 31.23 -1.52
CA SER A 128 38.09 29.95 -1.80
C SER A 128 37.86 28.93 -0.71
N GLU A 129 38.05 29.31 0.56
CA GLU A 129 37.86 28.40 1.68
C GLU A 129 36.41 27.89 1.75
N ASN A 130 35.44 28.81 1.58
CA ASN A 130 34.03 28.45 1.54
C ASN A 130 33.70 27.52 0.37
N LEU A 131 34.27 27.76 -0.82
CA LEU A 131 34.09 26.86 -1.98
C LEU A 131 34.63 25.46 -1.69
N ASN A 132 35.77 25.33 -1.01
CA ASN A 132 36.35 24.03 -0.67
C ASN A 132 35.47 23.29 0.35
N VAL A 133 34.96 23.99 1.38
CA VAL A 133 34.00 23.43 2.36
C VAL A 133 32.73 22.94 1.68
N VAL A 134 32.09 23.79 0.86
CA VAL A 134 30.86 23.45 0.13
C VAL A 134 31.09 22.30 -0.85
N SER A 135 32.25 22.24 -1.50
CA SER A 135 32.59 21.14 -2.41
C SER A 135 32.71 19.79 -1.68
N LYS A 136 33.34 19.77 -0.49
CA LYS A 136 33.43 18.56 0.35
C LYS A 136 32.06 18.11 0.84
N GLU A 137 31.26 19.04 1.33
CA GLU A 137 29.88 18.76 1.77
C GLU A 137 29.04 18.20 0.62
N THR A 138 29.08 18.82 -0.56
CA THR A 138 28.35 18.36 -1.75
C THR A 138 28.81 16.97 -2.21
N THR A 139 30.11 16.67 -2.10
CA THR A 139 30.64 15.34 -2.41
C THR A 139 30.08 14.28 -1.47
N SER A 140 30.07 14.56 -0.16
CA SER A 140 29.48 13.67 0.86
C SER A 140 27.98 13.47 0.62
N SER A 141 27.23 14.52 0.32
CA SER A 141 25.80 14.39 -0.03
C SER A 141 25.59 13.56 -1.29
N GLY A 142 26.48 13.66 -2.28
CA GLY A 142 26.45 12.82 -3.48
C GLY A 142 26.65 11.32 -3.17
N GLU A 143 27.54 10.99 -2.23
CA GLU A 143 27.73 9.61 -1.76
C GLU A 143 26.47 9.06 -1.07
N GLU A 144 25.83 9.87 -0.20
CA GLU A 144 24.56 9.49 0.45
C GLU A 144 23.44 9.27 -0.57
N ILE A 145 23.33 10.12 -1.60
CA ILE A 145 22.36 9.94 -2.68
C ILE A 145 22.62 8.62 -3.41
N ASN A 146 23.88 8.30 -3.75
CA ASN A 146 24.22 7.04 -4.40
C ASN A 146 23.83 5.81 -3.56
N HIS A 147 24.03 5.87 -2.24
CA HIS A 147 23.56 4.81 -1.34
C HIS A 147 22.04 4.66 -1.38
N ALA A 148 21.30 5.77 -1.25
CA ALA A 148 19.83 5.76 -1.32
C ALA A 148 19.31 5.22 -2.66
N VAL A 149 19.92 5.62 -3.78
CA VAL A 149 19.56 5.17 -5.13
C VAL A 149 19.82 3.68 -5.32
N THR A 150 20.92 3.16 -4.75
CA THR A 150 21.21 1.72 -4.76
C THR A 150 20.15 0.92 -4.01
N ASP A 151 19.72 1.41 -2.84
CA ASP A 151 18.66 0.77 -2.07
C ASP A 151 17.30 0.83 -2.79
N ILE A 152 16.97 1.95 -3.46
CA ILE A 152 15.77 2.07 -4.29
C ILE A 152 15.81 1.08 -5.46
N SER A 153 16.94 0.98 -6.17
CA SER A 153 17.11 0.03 -7.28
C SER A 153 16.91 -1.42 -6.83
N LYS A 154 17.49 -1.79 -5.68
CA LYS A 154 17.30 -3.11 -5.07
C LYS A 154 15.84 -3.36 -4.69
N GLY A 155 15.17 -2.35 -4.13
CA GLY A 155 13.74 -2.41 -3.81
C GLY A 155 12.88 -2.61 -5.05
N ALA A 156 13.17 -1.90 -6.14
CA ALA A 156 12.47 -2.03 -7.41
C ALA A 156 12.64 -3.43 -8.03
N MET A 157 13.86 -3.97 -8.05
CA MET A 157 14.10 -5.35 -8.50
C MET A 157 13.35 -6.40 -7.67
N GLN A 158 13.33 -6.22 -6.35
CA GLN A 158 12.59 -7.10 -5.45
C GLN A 158 11.08 -7.03 -5.72
N GLN A 159 10.55 -5.82 -5.94
CA GLN A 159 9.15 -5.59 -6.26
C GLN A 159 8.74 -6.22 -7.60
N ALA A 160 9.60 -6.17 -8.62
CA ALA A 160 9.38 -6.87 -9.88
C ALA A 160 9.32 -8.40 -9.68
N ALA A 161 10.26 -8.96 -8.92
CA ALA A 161 10.29 -10.40 -8.62
C ALA A 161 9.07 -10.86 -7.80
N ASP A 162 8.62 -10.06 -6.84
CA ASP A 162 7.43 -10.38 -6.05
C ASP A 162 6.14 -10.20 -6.85
N SER A 163 6.12 -9.31 -7.85
CA SER A 163 5.03 -9.20 -8.82
C SER A 163 4.90 -10.46 -9.68
N GLU A 164 6.02 -11.01 -10.16
CA GLU A 164 6.04 -12.27 -10.92
C GLU A 164 5.51 -13.46 -10.08
N LYS A 165 5.94 -13.58 -8.82
CA LYS A 165 5.38 -14.60 -7.90
C LYS A 165 3.88 -14.43 -7.69
N THR A 166 3.43 -13.18 -7.51
CA THR A 166 2.00 -12.89 -7.30
C THR A 166 1.19 -13.27 -8.53
N LEU A 167 1.75 -13.09 -9.74
CA LEU A 167 1.12 -13.55 -10.98
C LEU A 167 0.95 -15.08 -11.01
N ASP A 168 1.96 -15.85 -10.58
CA ASP A 168 1.87 -17.31 -10.48
C ASP A 168 0.80 -17.77 -9.47
N PHE A 169 0.74 -17.11 -8.30
CA PHE A 169 -0.35 -17.34 -7.34
C PHE A 169 -1.72 -17.03 -7.96
N ASN A 170 -1.83 -15.95 -8.74
CA ASN A 170 -3.08 -15.58 -9.41
C ASN A 170 -3.50 -16.59 -10.49
N ASN A 171 -2.54 -17.19 -11.19
CA ASN A 171 -2.80 -18.29 -12.13
C ASN A 171 -3.27 -19.55 -11.41
N THR A 172 -2.70 -19.85 -10.25
CA THR A 172 -3.15 -20.96 -9.40
C THR A 172 -4.57 -20.72 -8.89
N LEU A 173 -4.88 -19.49 -8.46
CA LEU A 173 -6.24 -19.10 -8.08
C LEU A 173 -7.23 -19.31 -9.23
N SER A 174 -6.86 -18.98 -10.47
CA SER A 174 -7.69 -19.23 -11.66
C SER A 174 -8.07 -20.71 -11.78
N LYS A 175 -7.11 -21.62 -11.64
CA LYS A 175 -7.36 -23.08 -11.71
C LYS A 175 -8.27 -23.56 -10.57
N GLN A 176 -8.15 -22.97 -9.39
CA GLN A 176 -9.00 -23.30 -8.25
C GLN A 176 -10.44 -22.85 -8.49
N ILE A 177 -10.65 -21.66 -9.04
CA ILE A 177 -11.98 -21.17 -9.43
C ILE A 177 -12.62 -22.12 -10.46
N ASP A 178 -11.88 -22.51 -11.50
CA ASP A 178 -12.36 -23.46 -12.51
C ASP A 178 -12.77 -24.79 -11.88
N THR A 179 -11.96 -25.29 -10.95
CA THR A 179 -12.24 -26.55 -10.22
C THR A 179 -13.53 -26.45 -9.41
N VAL A 180 -13.75 -25.35 -8.68
CA VAL A 180 -14.98 -25.14 -7.89
C VAL A 180 -16.20 -25.04 -8.81
N ASN A 181 -16.06 -24.37 -9.96
CA ASN A 181 -17.16 -24.24 -10.93
C ASN A 181 -17.55 -25.61 -11.51
N ASP A 182 -16.58 -26.47 -11.83
CA ASP A 182 -16.85 -27.82 -12.31
C ASP A 182 -17.46 -28.71 -11.21
N GLN A 183 -17.01 -28.57 -9.96
CA GLN A 183 -17.64 -29.25 -8.82
C GLN A 183 -19.10 -28.81 -8.65
N ASN A 184 -19.41 -27.52 -8.76
CA ASN A 184 -20.78 -27.02 -8.69
C ASN A 184 -21.67 -27.59 -9.79
N LYS A 185 -21.17 -27.74 -11.02
CA LYS A 185 -21.90 -28.41 -12.11
C LYS A 185 -22.22 -29.87 -11.77
N GLN A 186 -21.27 -30.59 -11.18
CA GLN A 186 -21.48 -31.98 -10.77
C GLN A 186 -22.51 -32.10 -9.63
N ILE A 187 -22.46 -31.16 -8.66
CA ILE A 187 -23.45 -31.11 -7.58
C ILE A 187 -24.84 -30.84 -8.16
N LEU A 188 -25.00 -29.86 -9.06
CA LEU A 188 -26.28 -29.58 -9.72
C LEU A 188 -26.86 -30.81 -10.42
N ALA A 189 -26.05 -31.52 -11.22
CA ALA A 189 -26.49 -32.74 -11.88
C ALA A 189 -26.92 -33.83 -10.88
N SER A 190 -26.21 -33.95 -9.76
CA SER A 190 -26.57 -34.90 -8.69
C SER A 190 -27.86 -34.48 -7.98
N THR A 191 -28.05 -33.18 -7.74
CA THR A 191 -29.25 -32.61 -7.14
C THR A 191 -30.48 -32.81 -8.02
N GLU A 192 -30.35 -32.68 -9.35
CA GLU A 192 -31.41 -33.02 -10.30
C GLU A 192 -31.80 -34.51 -10.22
N HIS A 193 -30.82 -35.41 -10.11
CA HIS A 193 -31.10 -36.83 -9.96
C HIS A 193 -31.82 -37.15 -8.65
N VAL A 194 -31.47 -36.47 -7.55
CA VAL A 194 -32.17 -36.59 -6.27
C VAL A 194 -33.60 -36.08 -6.39
N LEU A 195 -33.83 -34.93 -7.03
CA LEU A 195 -35.16 -34.36 -7.25
C LEU A 195 -36.07 -35.34 -8.00
N HIS A 196 -35.59 -35.91 -9.12
CA HIS A 196 -36.32 -36.91 -9.89
C HIS A 196 -36.62 -38.19 -9.08
N SER A 197 -35.66 -38.64 -8.27
CA SER A 197 -35.86 -39.80 -7.40
C SER A 197 -36.89 -39.52 -6.30
N ASN A 198 -36.90 -38.30 -5.77
CA ASN A 198 -37.84 -37.83 -4.77
C ASN A 198 -39.26 -37.73 -5.33
N GLU A 199 -39.44 -37.24 -6.56
CA GLU A 199 -40.71 -37.22 -7.28
C GLU A 199 -41.30 -38.63 -7.46
N LYS A 200 -40.49 -39.60 -7.90
CA LYS A 200 -40.90 -41.01 -8.00
C LYS A 200 -41.25 -41.62 -6.63
N GLY A 201 -40.51 -41.24 -5.59
CA GLY A 201 -40.82 -41.63 -4.21
C GLY A 201 -42.18 -41.11 -3.76
N MET A 202 -42.47 -39.83 -4.01
CA MET A 202 -43.77 -39.21 -3.74
C MET A 202 -44.92 -39.87 -4.51
N GLU A 203 -44.73 -40.19 -5.79
CA GLU A 203 -45.71 -40.92 -6.59
C GLU A 203 -46.00 -42.30 -5.97
N SER A 204 -44.95 -43.02 -5.55
CA SER A 204 -45.08 -44.34 -4.90
C SER A 204 -45.84 -44.26 -3.58
N ILE A 205 -45.61 -43.20 -2.78
CA ILE A 205 -46.34 -42.95 -1.53
C ILE A 205 -47.81 -42.63 -1.81
N HIS A 206 -48.11 -41.88 -2.87
CA HIS A 206 -49.49 -41.60 -3.25
C HIS A 206 -50.25 -42.89 -3.61
N VAL A 207 -49.63 -43.76 -4.41
CA VAL A 207 -50.18 -45.08 -4.73
C VAL A 207 -50.35 -45.94 -3.47
N LEU A 208 -49.35 -45.96 -2.58
CA LEU A 208 -49.43 -46.72 -1.34
C LEU A 208 -50.58 -46.25 -0.45
N LYS A 209 -50.78 -44.93 -0.31
CA LYS A 209 -51.89 -44.33 0.44
C LYS A 209 -53.26 -44.74 -0.13
N GLU A 210 -53.40 -44.75 -1.46
CA GLU A 210 -54.62 -45.23 -2.12
C GLU A 210 -54.87 -46.73 -1.82
N LYS A 211 -53.83 -47.56 -1.90
CA LYS A 211 -53.94 -49.01 -1.63
C LYS A 211 -54.22 -49.32 -0.17
N SER A 212 -53.65 -48.57 0.77
CA SER A 212 -53.96 -48.72 2.20
C SER A 212 -55.41 -48.35 2.50
N MET A 213 -55.96 -47.30 1.86
CA MET A 213 -57.39 -46.95 1.97
C MET A 213 -58.30 -48.05 1.39
N GLN A 214 -57.96 -48.60 0.22
CA GLN A 214 -58.70 -49.73 -0.36
C GLN A 214 -58.67 -50.97 0.55
N THR A 215 -57.54 -51.22 1.22
CA THR A 215 -57.39 -52.32 2.18
C THR A 215 -58.24 -52.10 3.42
N TYR A 216 -58.28 -50.88 3.96
CA TYR A 216 -59.15 -50.50 5.07
C TYR A 216 -60.62 -50.79 4.76
N GLN A 217 -61.10 -50.33 3.60
CA GLN A 217 -62.48 -50.56 3.15
C GLN A 217 -62.80 -52.05 2.96
N ALA A 218 -61.85 -52.85 2.49
CA ALA A 218 -62.03 -54.29 2.34
C ALA A 218 -62.18 -54.98 3.72
N VAL A 219 -61.35 -54.62 4.70
CA VAL A 219 -61.44 -55.16 6.07
C VAL A 219 -62.75 -54.76 6.74
N GLU A 220 -63.15 -53.50 6.64
CA GLU A 220 -64.45 -53.01 7.14
C GLU A 220 -65.62 -53.77 6.51
N GLY A 221 -65.57 -53.98 5.18
CA GLY A 221 -66.57 -54.75 4.46
C GLY A 221 -66.68 -56.20 4.92
N ILE A 222 -65.56 -56.86 5.22
CA ILE A 222 -65.57 -58.22 5.78
C ILE A 222 -66.16 -58.22 7.20
N GLY A 223 -65.83 -57.23 8.02
CA GLY A 223 -66.44 -57.06 9.34
C GLY A 223 -67.97 -57.03 9.28
N GLN A 224 -68.53 -56.27 8.32
CA GLN A 224 -69.98 -56.21 8.13
C GLN A 224 -70.58 -57.57 7.69
N VAL A 225 -69.87 -58.34 6.86
CA VAL A 225 -70.30 -59.68 6.45
C VAL A 225 -70.33 -60.64 7.66
N ILE A 226 -69.35 -60.55 8.56
CA ILE A 226 -69.30 -61.36 9.78
C ILE A 226 -70.43 -61.00 10.73
N VAL A 227 -70.73 -59.71 10.94
CA VAL A 227 -71.89 -59.28 11.74
C VAL A 227 -73.19 -59.87 11.20
N ASN A 228 -73.37 -59.84 9.88
CA ASN A 228 -74.55 -60.44 9.24
C ASN A 228 -74.60 -61.97 9.38
N LEU A 229 -73.44 -62.64 9.38
CA LEU A 229 -73.35 -64.08 9.59
C LEU A 229 -73.73 -64.47 11.03
N VAL A 230 -73.25 -63.72 12.02
CA VAL A 230 -73.62 -63.92 13.44
C VAL A 230 -75.14 -63.83 13.61
N GLN A 231 -75.78 -62.81 13.03
CA GLN A 231 -77.24 -62.66 13.09
C GLN A 231 -77.96 -63.88 12.48
N LYS A 232 -77.51 -64.36 11.31
CA LYS A 232 -78.10 -65.55 10.67
C LYS A 232 -77.92 -66.81 11.51
N VAL A 233 -76.77 -66.97 12.18
CA VAL A 233 -76.52 -68.10 13.08
C VAL A 233 -77.48 -68.05 14.27
N ASP A 234 -77.66 -66.87 14.89
CA ASP A 234 -78.60 -66.68 15.99
C ASP A 234 -80.06 -66.95 15.57
N ASP A 235 -80.46 -66.51 14.38
CA ASP A 235 -81.80 -66.79 13.81
C ASP A 235 -82.03 -68.29 13.63
N ILE A 236 -81.03 -69.02 13.09
CA ILE A 236 -81.12 -70.48 12.89
C ILE A 236 -81.14 -71.21 14.25
N GLU A 237 -80.35 -70.79 15.23
CA GLU A 237 -80.35 -71.40 16.58
C GLU A 237 -81.74 -71.31 17.23
N GLY A 238 -82.45 -70.19 17.05
CA GLY A 238 -83.83 -70.04 17.50
C GLY A 238 -84.79 -71.03 16.83
N ILE A 239 -84.63 -71.27 15.52
CA ILE A 239 -85.43 -72.28 14.79
C ILE A 239 -85.11 -73.69 15.30
N ILE A 240 -83.83 -74.02 15.52
CA ILE A 240 -83.40 -75.34 15.99
C ILE A 240 -83.92 -75.63 17.40
N THR A 241 -83.94 -74.62 18.27
CA THR A 241 -84.53 -74.71 19.61
C THR A 241 -86.03 -75.04 19.53
N LEU A 242 -86.78 -74.32 18.69
CA LEU A 242 -88.20 -74.59 18.47
C LEU A 242 -88.44 -76.01 17.92
N ILE A 243 -87.63 -76.48 16.97
CA ILE A 243 -87.75 -77.86 16.44
C ILE A 243 -87.47 -78.87 17.54
N ASN A 244 -86.47 -78.64 18.39
CA ASN A 244 -86.17 -79.52 19.51
C ASN A 244 -87.32 -79.59 20.51
N ASP A 245 -87.95 -78.45 20.85
CA ASP A 245 -89.12 -78.39 21.73
C ASP A 245 -90.31 -79.14 21.13
N ILE A 246 -90.57 -78.98 19.82
CA ILE A 246 -91.59 -79.75 19.10
C ILE A 246 -91.27 -81.25 19.14
N SER A 247 -90.01 -81.62 18.96
CA SER A 247 -89.55 -83.00 19.00
C SER A 247 -89.75 -83.62 20.38
N GLU A 248 -89.44 -82.90 21.46
CA GLU A 248 -89.64 -83.34 22.84
C GLU A 248 -91.13 -83.49 23.18
N GLN A 249 -91.96 -82.52 22.77
CA GLN A 249 -93.42 -82.63 22.88
C GLN A 249 -93.97 -83.82 22.09
N THR A 250 -93.47 -84.05 20.87
CA THR A 250 -93.87 -85.18 20.02
C THR A 250 -93.46 -86.51 20.65
N ASN A 251 -92.26 -86.57 21.25
CA ASN A 251 -91.78 -87.73 22.00
C ASN A 251 -92.67 -88.04 23.21
N LEU A 252 -93.06 -87.01 23.98
CA LEU A 252 -93.99 -87.15 25.11
C LEU A 252 -95.40 -87.57 24.67
N LEU A 253 -95.92 -87.01 23.57
CA LEU A 253 -97.20 -87.41 22.99
C LEU A 253 -97.16 -88.86 22.50
N ALA A 254 -96.09 -89.26 21.82
CA ALA A 254 -95.89 -90.63 21.34
C ALA A 254 -95.70 -91.64 22.49
N LEU A 255 -95.05 -91.22 23.57
CA LEU A 255 -94.94 -92.02 24.80
C LEU A 255 -96.31 -92.23 25.46
N ASN A 256 -97.10 -91.16 25.61
CA ASN A 256 -98.47 -91.25 26.15
C ASN A 256 -99.36 -92.12 25.27
N ALA A 257 -99.25 -92.00 23.94
CA ALA A 257 -99.97 -92.84 23.00
C ALA A 257 -99.53 -94.31 23.06
N SER A 258 -98.24 -94.58 23.23
CA SER A 258 -97.70 -95.94 23.42
C SER A 258 -98.19 -96.58 24.72
N ILE A 259 -98.28 -95.79 25.81
CA ILE A 259 -98.83 -96.24 27.10
C ILE A 259 -100.31 -96.59 26.96
N GLU A 260 -101.12 -95.72 26.32
CA GLU A 260 -102.55 -95.97 26.17
C GLU A 260 -102.84 -97.13 25.19
N ALA A 261 -102.01 -97.28 24.15
CA ALA A 261 -102.06 -98.43 23.25
C ALA A 261 -101.70 -99.75 23.95
N ALA A 262 -100.73 -99.75 24.87
CA ALA A 262 -100.42 -100.90 25.72
C ALA A 262 -101.56 -101.23 26.70
N ARG A 263 -102.27 -100.20 27.17
CA ARG A 263 -103.43 -100.32 28.08
C ARG A 263 -104.65 -100.94 27.41
N ALA A 264 -104.82 -100.74 26.09
CA ALA A 264 -105.91 -101.31 25.28
C ALA A 264 -105.70 -102.79 24.87
N GLY A 265 -104.58 -103.42 25.25
CA GLY A 265 -104.32 -104.85 25.03
C GLY A 265 -104.23 -105.25 23.56
N GLU A 266 -104.83 -106.39 23.17
CA GLU A 266 -104.77 -106.93 21.79
C GLU A 266 -105.31 -105.96 20.72
N GLN A 267 -106.28 -105.09 21.06
CA GLN A 267 -106.86 -104.11 20.12
C GLN A 267 -105.96 -102.89 19.86
N GLY A 268 -104.96 -102.64 20.74
CA GLY A 268 -104.06 -101.49 20.65
C GLY A 268 -102.75 -101.76 19.91
N LYS A 269 -102.47 -103.01 19.50
CA LYS A 269 -101.17 -103.42 18.91
C LYS A 269 -100.75 -102.59 17.69
N GLY A 270 -101.68 -102.30 16.76
CA GLY A 270 -101.39 -101.48 15.58
C GLY A 270 -101.04 -100.03 15.92
N PHE A 271 -101.73 -99.45 16.90
CA PHE A 271 -101.45 -98.10 17.42
C PHE A 271 -100.12 -98.03 18.18
N ALA A 272 -99.77 -99.09 18.94
CA ALA A 272 -98.51 -99.16 19.66
C ALA A 272 -97.29 -99.14 18.72
N VAL A 273 -97.38 -99.79 17.56
CA VAL A 273 -96.31 -99.77 16.54
C VAL A 273 -96.15 -98.37 15.95
N VAL A 274 -97.25 -97.70 15.59
CA VAL A 274 -97.20 -96.32 15.05
C VAL A 274 -96.68 -95.33 16.10
N ALA A 275 -97.12 -95.45 17.36
CA ALA A 275 -96.63 -94.61 18.45
C ALA A 275 -95.14 -94.84 18.74
N GLY A 276 -94.66 -96.09 18.67
CA GLY A 276 -93.23 -96.42 18.74
C GLY A 276 -92.40 -95.81 17.61
N GLU A 277 -92.92 -95.84 16.38
CA GLU A 277 -92.26 -95.23 15.22
C GLU A 277 -92.20 -93.69 15.34
N ILE A 278 -93.30 -93.04 15.75
CA ILE A 278 -93.33 -91.59 16.00
C ILE A 278 -92.35 -91.21 17.12
N LYS A 279 -92.30 -92.00 18.19
CA LYS A 279 -91.34 -91.80 19.29
C LYS A 279 -89.90 -91.89 18.77
N GLN A 280 -89.60 -92.90 17.95
CA GLN A 280 -88.28 -93.06 17.35
C GLN A 280 -87.91 -91.91 16.41
N LEU A 281 -88.84 -91.42 15.57
CA LEU A 281 -88.63 -90.24 14.73
C LEU A 281 -88.38 -88.98 15.56
N ALA A 282 -89.07 -88.81 16.69
CA ALA A 282 -88.88 -87.69 17.60
C ALA A 282 -87.52 -87.76 18.34
N GLU A 283 -87.06 -88.94 18.75
CA GLU A 283 -85.71 -89.11 19.32
C GLU A 283 -84.62 -88.86 18.26
N GLN A 284 -84.82 -89.32 17.02
CA GLN A 284 -83.93 -89.05 15.90
C GLN A 284 -83.87 -87.56 15.54
N THR A 285 -85.03 -86.88 15.53
CA THR A 285 -85.13 -85.45 15.26
C THR A 285 -84.42 -84.63 16.35
N SER A 286 -84.61 -84.96 17.63
CA SER A 286 -83.90 -84.32 18.75
C SER A 286 -82.38 -84.55 18.68
N THR A 287 -81.96 -85.76 18.28
CA THR A 287 -80.52 -86.05 18.07
C THR A 287 -79.96 -85.23 16.89
N ALA A 288 -80.73 -85.07 15.81
CA ALA A 288 -80.32 -84.28 14.66
C ALA A 288 -80.26 -82.78 14.98
N THR A 289 -81.25 -82.22 15.68
CA THR A 289 -81.25 -80.81 16.10
C THR A 289 -80.09 -80.52 17.04
N LYS A 290 -79.76 -81.43 17.96
CA LYS A 290 -78.59 -81.31 18.83
C LYS A 290 -77.28 -81.20 18.04
N ARG A 291 -77.09 -82.05 17.01
CA ARG A 291 -75.90 -81.97 16.14
C ARG A 291 -75.83 -80.66 15.36
N VAL A 292 -76.98 -80.13 14.92
CA VAL A 292 -77.04 -78.83 14.24
C VAL A 292 -76.68 -77.70 15.22
N SER A 293 -77.21 -77.71 16.44
CA SER A 293 -76.85 -76.74 17.49
C SER A 293 -75.36 -76.79 17.83
N GLU A 294 -74.77 -77.98 17.98
CA GLU A 294 -73.31 -78.13 18.17
C GLU A 294 -72.51 -77.52 17.00
N THR A 295 -72.99 -77.67 15.76
CA THR A 295 -72.36 -77.09 14.56
C THR A 295 -72.48 -75.56 14.56
N LEU A 296 -73.66 -75.01 14.88
CA LEU A 296 -73.90 -73.57 14.96
C LEU A 296 -73.07 -72.92 16.07
N GLN A 297 -72.89 -73.60 17.20
CA GLN A 297 -72.02 -73.16 18.28
C GLN A 297 -70.55 -73.12 17.84
N GLY A 298 -70.11 -74.09 17.04
CA GLY A 298 -68.81 -74.08 16.37
C GLY A 298 -68.62 -72.88 15.43
N ILE A 299 -69.58 -72.65 14.52
CA ILE A 299 -69.57 -71.49 13.61
C ILE A 299 -69.53 -70.18 14.40
N ARG A 300 -70.33 -70.06 15.46
CA ARG A 300 -70.35 -68.87 16.32
C ARG A 300 -68.99 -68.62 16.96
N SER A 301 -68.36 -69.66 17.50
CA SER A 301 -67.01 -69.57 18.06
C SER A 301 -66.00 -69.07 17.02
N GLU A 302 -66.03 -69.64 15.80
CA GLU A 302 -65.17 -69.20 14.70
C GLU A 302 -65.43 -67.75 14.30
N THR A 303 -66.69 -67.29 14.25
CA THR A 303 -67.00 -65.89 13.93
C THR A 303 -66.47 -64.89 14.96
N VAL A 304 -66.45 -65.27 16.25
CA VAL A 304 -65.86 -64.44 17.31
C VAL A 304 -64.35 -64.29 17.09
N VAL A 305 -63.66 -65.37 16.75
CA VAL A 305 -62.22 -65.36 16.44
C VAL A 305 -61.95 -64.48 15.21
N VAL A 306 -62.75 -64.62 14.14
CA VAL A 306 -62.59 -63.79 12.94
C VAL A 306 -62.84 -62.31 13.26
N ASN A 307 -63.80 -61.99 14.10
CA ASN A 307 -64.08 -60.61 14.50
C ASN A 307 -62.91 -59.99 15.30
N ASP A 308 -62.29 -60.75 16.20
CA ASP A 308 -61.08 -60.32 16.93
C ASP A 308 -59.90 -60.05 15.97
N GLU A 309 -59.67 -60.95 15.02
CA GLU A 309 -58.62 -60.78 13.99
C GLU A 309 -58.90 -59.60 13.05
N MET A 310 -60.17 -59.32 12.74
CA MET A 310 -60.57 -58.13 11.98
C MET A 310 -60.29 -56.85 12.76
N SER A 311 -60.59 -56.82 14.06
CA SER A 311 -60.27 -55.68 14.94
C SER A 311 -58.77 -55.39 14.98
N LYS A 312 -57.94 -56.44 15.13
CA LYS A 312 -56.47 -56.31 15.04
C LYS A 312 -56.02 -55.81 13.68
N SER A 313 -56.61 -56.33 12.60
CA SER A 313 -56.29 -55.90 11.23
C SER A 313 -56.59 -54.42 10.99
N THR A 314 -57.71 -53.92 11.52
CA THR A 314 -58.04 -52.49 11.47
C THR A 314 -56.96 -51.64 12.17
N HIS A 315 -56.51 -52.07 13.36
CA HIS A 315 -55.47 -51.36 14.09
C HIS A 315 -54.13 -51.35 13.33
N PHE A 316 -53.72 -52.48 12.73
CA PHE A 316 -52.51 -52.53 11.89
C PHE A 316 -52.59 -51.62 10.67
N ILE A 317 -53.78 -51.44 10.08
CA ILE A 317 -53.96 -50.53 8.94
C ILE A 317 -53.91 -49.07 9.38
N GLU A 318 -54.42 -48.72 10.56
CA GLU A 318 -54.28 -47.38 11.14
C GLU A 318 -52.81 -47.02 11.36
N ASP A 319 -52.04 -47.92 11.99
CA ASP A 319 -50.60 -47.76 12.19
C ASP A 319 -49.84 -47.62 10.85
N GLN A 320 -50.20 -48.45 9.85
CA GLN A 320 -49.64 -48.35 8.50
C GLN A 320 -49.94 -46.98 7.87
N ASN A 321 -51.17 -46.50 7.95
CA ASN A 321 -51.56 -45.21 7.38
C ASN A 321 -50.78 -44.06 8.01
N GLN A 322 -50.57 -44.12 9.33
CA GLN A 322 -49.75 -43.14 10.04
C GLN A 322 -48.30 -43.16 9.53
N ALA A 323 -47.68 -44.34 9.39
CA ALA A 323 -46.33 -44.47 8.84
C ALA A 323 -46.22 -43.95 7.39
N VAL A 324 -47.26 -44.15 6.57
CA VAL A 324 -47.32 -43.61 5.19
C VAL A 324 -47.37 -42.08 5.20
N LEU A 325 -48.15 -41.45 6.09
CA LEU A 325 -48.23 -40.00 6.22
C LEU A 325 -46.91 -39.37 6.71
N GLU A 326 -46.24 -40.03 7.66
CA GLU A 326 -44.91 -39.61 8.12
C GLU A 326 -43.89 -39.69 6.98
N THR A 327 -43.92 -40.77 6.20
CA THR A 327 -43.06 -40.92 5.02
C THR A 327 -43.35 -39.86 3.96
N GLU A 328 -44.63 -39.54 3.69
CA GLU A 328 -45.04 -38.43 2.80
C GLU A 328 -44.43 -37.09 3.23
N THR A 329 -44.38 -36.84 4.54
CA THR A 329 -43.79 -35.61 5.11
C THR A 329 -42.29 -35.56 4.89
N ILE A 330 -41.58 -36.68 5.12
CA ILE A 330 -40.13 -36.77 4.88
C ILE A 330 -39.77 -36.46 3.42
N PHE A 331 -40.52 -37.01 2.45
CA PHE A 331 -40.28 -36.72 1.04
C PHE A 331 -40.54 -35.25 0.67
N LYS A 332 -41.51 -34.58 1.31
CA LYS A 332 -41.72 -33.13 1.15
C LYS A 332 -40.56 -32.32 1.72
N ASP A 333 -40.02 -32.72 2.87
CA ASP A 333 -38.87 -32.05 3.46
C ASP A 333 -37.62 -32.21 2.57
N ILE A 334 -37.41 -33.40 1.98
CA ILE A 334 -36.32 -33.62 1.01
C ILE A 334 -36.46 -32.70 -0.21
N ASP A 335 -37.67 -32.52 -0.75
CA ASP A 335 -37.92 -31.58 -1.86
C ASP A 335 -37.48 -30.14 -1.51
N GLN A 336 -37.81 -29.68 -0.30
CA GLN A 336 -37.40 -28.36 0.17
C GLN A 336 -35.88 -28.26 0.35
N MET A 337 -35.24 -29.27 0.94
CA MET A 337 -33.79 -29.31 1.11
C MET A 337 -33.06 -29.26 -0.24
N VAL A 338 -33.56 -30.00 -1.24
CA VAL A 338 -33.02 -30.00 -2.60
C VAL A 338 -33.11 -28.61 -3.24
N LYS A 339 -34.24 -27.90 -3.09
CA LYS A 339 -34.37 -26.51 -3.57
C LYS A 339 -33.36 -25.56 -2.91
N HIS A 340 -33.17 -25.68 -1.60
CA HIS A 340 -32.16 -24.89 -0.89
C HIS A 340 -30.73 -25.16 -1.39
N ILE A 341 -30.42 -26.41 -1.76
CA ILE A 341 -29.11 -26.75 -2.36
C ILE A 341 -28.94 -26.05 -3.72
N VAL A 342 -29.96 -26.03 -4.57
CA VAL A 342 -29.93 -25.33 -5.88
C VAL A 342 -29.69 -23.83 -5.70
N ASP A 343 -30.39 -23.20 -4.75
CA ASP A 343 -30.23 -21.77 -4.45
C ASP A 343 -28.82 -21.46 -3.91
N ALA A 344 -28.29 -22.33 -3.04
CA ALA A 344 -26.95 -22.22 -2.51
C ALA A 344 -25.90 -22.29 -3.62
N ILE A 345 -26.01 -23.25 -4.54
CA ILE A 345 -25.09 -23.37 -5.68
C ILE A 345 -25.16 -22.14 -6.59
N THR A 346 -26.36 -21.61 -6.84
CA THR A 346 -26.54 -20.38 -7.62
C THR A 346 -25.80 -19.20 -6.99
N THR A 347 -25.87 -19.10 -5.65
CA THR A 347 -25.14 -18.08 -4.88
C THR A 347 -23.63 -18.27 -4.98
N VAL A 348 -23.14 -19.52 -4.87
CA VAL A 348 -21.71 -19.82 -5.02
C VAL A 348 -21.22 -19.46 -6.42
N ASN A 349 -21.96 -19.81 -7.48
CA ASN A 349 -21.61 -19.47 -8.85
C ASN A 349 -21.48 -17.96 -9.07
N LYS A 350 -22.41 -17.18 -8.53
CA LYS A 350 -22.31 -15.71 -8.57
C LYS A 350 -21.05 -15.20 -7.84
N GLY A 351 -20.69 -15.81 -6.71
CA GLY A 351 -19.44 -15.50 -6.00
C GLY A 351 -18.19 -15.88 -6.80
N MET A 352 -18.24 -16.97 -7.58
CA MET A 352 -17.15 -17.36 -8.47
C MET A 352 -16.98 -16.35 -9.61
N ASP A 353 -18.07 -15.86 -10.21
CA ASP A 353 -18.00 -14.83 -11.26
C ASP A 353 -17.33 -13.54 -10.76
N GLN A 354 -17.66 -13.12 -9.53
CA GLN A 354 -17.02 -11.95 -8.89
C GLN A 354 -15.53 -12.18 -8.59
N LEU A 355 -15.15 -13.41 -8.23
CA LEU A 355 -13.74 -13.77 -8.04
C LEU A 355 -12.96 -13.73 -9.36
N VAL A 356 -13.57 -14.12 -10.48
CA VAL A 356 -12.96 -13.99 -11.81
C VAL A 356 -12.67 -12.53 -12.15
N GLU A 357 -13.64 -11.63 -11.90
CA GLU A 357 -13.46 -10.19 -12.11
C GLU A 357 -12.32 -9.64 -11.24
N SER A 358 -12.35 -9.92 -9.93
CA SER A 358 -11.30 -9.49 -8.99
C SER A 358 -9.91 -10.04 -9.36
N LYS A 359 -9.85 -11.27 -9.87
CA LYS A 359 -8.62 -11.91 -10.36
C LYS A 359 -8.06 -11.22 -11.60
N ASN A 360 -8.92 -10.74 -12.50
CA ASN A 360 -8.50 -9.97 -13.67
C ASN A 360 -7.95 -8.60 -13.26
N ASP A 361 -8.64 -7.89 -12.36
CA ASP A 361 -8.16 -6.61 -11.82
C ASP A 361 -6.81 -6.74 -11.11
N LEU A 362 -6.62 -7.83 -10.36
CA LEU A 362 -5.34 -8.18 -9.76
C LEU A 362 -4.25 -8.36 -10.81
N THR A 363 -4.55 -9.02 -11.94
CA THR A 363 -3.58 -9.21 -13.02
C THR A 363 -3.10 -7.86 -13.57
N THR A 364 -4.03 -6.96 -13.90
CA THR A 364 -3.69 -5.61 -14.38
C THR A 364 -2.91 -4.81 -13.34
N SER A 365 -3.25 -4.94 -12.06
CA SER A 365 -2.51 -4.27 -10.98
C SER A 365 -1.07 -4.76 -10.87
N ILE A 366 -0.85 -6.07 -11.01
CA ILE A 366 0.48 -6.70 -10.98
C ILE A 366 1.32 -6.24 -12.18
N GLU A 367 0.73 -6.21 -13.37
CA GLU A 367 1.39 -5.72 -14.59
C GLU A 367 1.84 -4.26 -14.45
N ASN A 368 0.97 -3.40 -13.89
CA ASN A 368 1.31 -2.00 -13.62
C ASN A 368 2.44 -1.87 -12.60
N ILE A 369 2.45 -2.69 -11.54
CA ILE A 369 3.52 -2.67 -10.54
C ILE A 369 4.86 -3.08 -11.19
N ALA A 370 4.86 -4.15 -11.99
CA ALA A 370 6.06 -4.59 -12.69
C ALA A 370 6.62 -3.50 -13.62
N ALA A 371 5.75 -2.85 -14.40
CA ALA A 371 6.15 -1.75 -15.28
C ALA A 371 6.75 -0.56 -14.50
N VAL A 372 6.12 -0.15 -13.40
CA VAL A 372 6.63 0.92 -12.54
C VAL A 372 7.96 0.55 -11.89
N SER A 373 8.15 -0.72 -11.49
CA SER A 373 9.42 -1.20 -10.95
C SER A 373 10.54 -1.16 -11.99
N GLU A 374 10.26 -1.53 -13.24
CA GLU A 374 11.23 -1.41 -14.35
C GLU A 374 11.59 0.06 -14.64
N GLU A 375 10.60 0.95 -14.70
CA GLU A 375 10.81 2.39 -14.88
C GLU A 375 11.60 3.02 -13.72
N THR A 376 11.33 2.57 -12.50
CA THR A 376 12.07 2.99 -11.30
C THR A 376 13.53 2.55 -11.40
N ALA A 377 13.80 1.32 -11.83
CA ALA A 377 15.17 0.83 -12.03
C ALA A 377 15.90 1.67 -13.08
N ALA A 378 15.29 1.94 -14.23
CA ALA A 378 15.88 2.80 -15.26
C ALA A 378 16.14 4.24 -14.75
N SER A 379 15.18 4.81 -14.02
CA SER A 379 15.33 6.14 -13.42
C SER A 379 16.46 6.19 -12.39
N THR A 380 16.66 5.12 -11.61
CA THR A 380 17.79 5.03 -10.67
C THR A 380 19.13 5.04 -11.38
N GLU A 381 19.25 4.37 -12.54
CA GLU A 381 20.48 4.41 -13.34
C GLU A 381 20.79 5.83 -13.85
N GLU A 382 19.77 6.56 -14.31
CA GLU A 382 19.92 7.95 -14.77
C GLU A 382 20.34 8.90 -13.64
N VAL A 383 19.76 8.73 -12.44
CA VAL A 383 20.14 9.51 -11.27
C VAL A 383 21.58 9.19 -10.86
N THR A 384 21.98 7.91 -10.83
CA THR A 384 23.38 7.53 -10.53
C THR A 384 24.36 8.15 -11.53
N ALA A 385 24.03 8.15 -12.82
CA ALA A 385 24.86 8.81 -13.85
C ALA A 385 24.99 10.32 -13.58
N SER A 386 23.87 10.99 -13.29
CA SER A 386 23.83 12.43 -12.99
C SER A 386 24.64 12.80 -11.74
N VAL A 387 24.53 12.00 -10.66
CA VAL A 387 25.30 12.18 -9.43
C VAL A 387 26.80 12.00 -9.70
N THR A 388 27.17 11.02 -10.53
CA THR A 388 28.57 10.79 -10.92
C THR A 388 29.14 11.98 -11.70
N GLU A 389 28.38 12.54 -12.64
CA GLU A 389 28.78 13.75 -13.37
C GLU A 389 28.89 14.97 -12.45
N GLN A 390 27.95 15.13 -11.52
CA GLN A 390 27.98 16.19 -10.52
C GLN A 390 29.21 16.09 -9.61
N GLN A 391 29.58 14.88 -9.16
CA GLN A 391 30.80 14.66 -8.37
C GLN A 391 32.05 15.08 -9.14
N TYR A 392 32.13 14.78 -10.45
CA TYR A 392 33.23 15.23 -11.29
C TYR A 392 33.30 16.77 -11.38
N ALA A 393 32.16 17.43 -11.60
CA ALA A 393 32.10 18.90 -11.66
C ALA A 393 32.53 19.55 -10.33
N ILE A 394 32.09 19.00 -9.19
CA ILE A 394 32.46 19.47 -7.86
C ILE A 394 33.96 19.28 -7.59
N GLN A 395 34.56 18.18 -8.06
CA GLN A 395 36.00 17.99 -7.95
C GLN A 395 36.79 19.07 -8.72
N VAL A 396 36.30 19.49 -9.89
CA VAL A 396 36.91 20.60 -10.65
C VAL A 396 36.80 21.92 -9.90
N ILE A 397 35.68 22.18 -9.23
CA ILE A 397 35.47 23.38 -8.39
C ILE A 397 36.43 23.37 -7.20
N ALA A 398 36.55 22.25 -6.49
CA ALA A 398 37.48 22.09 -5.37
C ALA A 398 38.92 22.38 -5.80
N ASN A 399 39.37 21.78 -6.92
CA ASN A 399 40.70 22.03 -7.48
C ASN A 399 40.90 23.50 -7.86
N SER A 400 39.88 24.15 -8.43
CA SER A 400 39.94 25.57 -8.80
C SER A 400 40.04 26.47 -7.57
N ALA A 401 39.35 26.13 -6.47
CA ALA A 401 39.44 26.85 -5.21
C ALA A 401 40.85 26.75 -4.59
N ASP A 402 41.48 25.58 -4.68
CA ASP A 402 42.87 25.35 -4.25
C ASP A 402 43.85 26.18 -5.11
N MET A 403 43.69 26.19 -6.43
CA MET A 403 44.49 27.03 -7.33
C MET A 403 44.34 28.53 -7.03
N LEU A 404 43.11 28.98 -6.73
CA LEU A 404 42.84 30.37 -6.36
C LEU A 404 43.54 30.72 -5.03
N LYS A 405 43.54 29.79 -4.07
CA LYS A 405 44.23 29.97 -2.77
C LYS A 405 45.75 30.08 -2.92
N GLU A 406 46.33 29.28 -3.81
CA GLU A 406 47.76 29.38 -4.17
C GLU A 406 48.06 30.73 -4.84
N ALA A 407 47.26 31.14 -5.83
CA ALA A 407 47.42 32.42 -6.52
C ALA A 407 47.31 33.62 -5.56
N ILE A 408 46.41 33.57 -4.58
CA ILE A 408 46.27 34.58 -3.54
C ILE A 408 47.50 34.63 -2.63
N THR A 409 48.05 33.47 -2.26
CA THR A 409 49.24 33.40 -1.42
C THR A 409 50.43 34.07 -2.14
N ASN A 410 50.62 33.76 -3.42
CA ASN A 410 51.64 34.41 -4.26
C ASN A 410 51.40 35.93 -4.38
N LEU A 411 50.16 36.36 -4.63
CA LEU A 411 49.83 37.79 -4.74
C LEU A 411 50.04 38.54 -3.41
N LYS A 412 49.74 37.90 -2.28
CA LYS A 412 49.98 38.44 -0.94
C LYS A 412 51.47 38.61 -0.67
N GLU A 413 52.32 37.68 -1.11
CA GLU A 413 53.77 37.81 -1.04
C GLU A 413 54.28 38.98 -1.88
N GLU A 414 53.77 39.18 -3.09
CA GLU A 414 54.14 40.33 -3.94
C GLU A 414 53.69 41.67 -3.34
N ILE A 415 52.48 41.75 -2.79
CA ILE A 415 51.98 42.97 -2.13
C ILE A 415 52.79 43.30 -0.87
N ASN A 416 53.20 42.30 -0.09
CA ASN A 416 54.03 42.49 1.09
C ASN A 416 55.39 43.14 0.78
N LYS A 417 55.88 43.11 -0.47
CA LYS A 417 57.09 43.85 -0.89
C LYS A 417 56.88 45.37 -0.88
N PHE A 418 55.64 45.85 -1.03
CA PHE A 418 55.26 47.28 -1.03
C PHE A 418 54.90 47.83 0.35
N LYS A 419 55.24 47.09 1.42
CA LYS A 419 55.03 47.46 2.82
C LYS A 419 56.31 47.58 3.66
N LYS A 420 57.50 47.48 3.04
CA LYS A 420 58.80 47.54 3.74
C LYS A 420 59.49 48.86 3.56
#